data_AF-A0A0Q8ZF26-F1
#
_entry.id   AF-A0A0Q8ZF26-F1
#
_cell.length_a   1.000
_cell.length_b   1.000
_cell.length_c   1.000
_cell.angle_alpha   90.00
_cell.angle_beta   90.00
_cell.angle_gamma   90.00
#
_symmetry.space_group_name_H-M   'P 1'
#
loop_
_entity.id
_entity.type
_entity.pdbx_description
1 polymer ?
#
loop_
_entity_poly.entity_id
_entity_poly.type
_entity_poly.pdbx_seq_one_letter_code
_entity_poly.pdbx_strand_id
1 'polypeptide(L)'
;MKHPAYRDTLDGNDPVAPDTARTGPGTAPEAAADHGEVTGDTAAGGPPGAAGGLVAVEAPGLSPNEAVTRLEDEDVAEFEAAWQDLLDAVTKSPMSKGVDAE
;
A
#
# COMPACT_ATOMS: atom_id res chain seq x y z
N MET A 1 6.98 -5.50 -1.03
CA MET A 1 8.02 -5.44 0.02
C MET A 1 9.02 -4.32 -0.21
N LYS A 2 9.02 -3.26 0.61
CA LYS A 2 9.95 -2.11 0.47
C LYS A 2 11.35 -2.36 1.06
N HIS A 3 11.49 -3.31 1.98
CA HIS A 3 12.76 -3.60 2.65
C HIS A 3 13.23 -5.04 2.37
N PRO A 4 14.48 -5.23 1.89
CA PRO A 4 14.93 -6.50 1.30
C PRO A 4 15.12 -7.64 2.30
N ALA A 5 15.20 -7.33 3.60
CA ALA A 5 15.34 -8.36 4.63
C ALA A 5 14.03 -9.10 4.95
N TYR A 6 12.89 -8.65 4.41
CA TYR A 6 11.60 -9.29 4.63
C TYR A 6 11.25 -10.24 3.49
N ARG A 7 10.46 -11.27 3.80
CA ARG A 7 9.87 -12.16 2.78
C ARG A 7 9.09 -11.30 1.78
N ASP A 8 9.28 -11.57 0.49
CA ASP A 8 8.54 -10.91 -0.59
C ASP A 8 7.03 -11.17 -0.52
N THR A 9 6.62 -12.29 0.09
CA THR A 9 5.23 -12.61 0.41
C THR A 9 4.69 -11.96 1.68
N LEU A 10 5.52 -11.28 2.51
CA LEU A 10 5.09 -10.75 3.80
C LEU A 10 3.86 -9.85 3.66
N ASP A 11 3.90 -8.93 2.70
CA ASP A 11 2.80 -8.01 2.50
C ASP A 11 1.54 -8.75 1.98
N GLY A 12 1.68 -9.93 1.33
CA GLY A 12 0.61 -10.64 0.61
C GLY A 12 -0.05 -11.80 1.35
N ASN A 13 0.62 -12.38 2.34
CA ASN A 13 0.07 -13.48 3.14
C ASN A 13 -0.83 -13.00 4.28
N ASP A 14 -0.69 -11.74 4.71
CA ASP A 14 -1.44 -11.17 5.81
C ASP A 14 -1.77 -9.68 5.55
N PRO A 15 -2.92 -9.18 6.02
CA PRO A 15 -4.00 -9.91 6.70
C PRO A 15 -4.96 -10.60 5.71
N VAL A 16 -5.44 -11.80 6.06
CA VAL A 16 -6.51 -12.53 5.35
C VAL A 16 -7.76 -12.53 6.22
N ALA A 17 -8.88 -12.03 5.68
CA ALA A 17 -10.17 -12.00 6.38
C ALA A 17 -11.35 -12.13 5.41
N PRO A 18 -12.51 -12.68 5.84
CA PRO A 18 -13.73 -12.68 5.05
C PRO A 18 -14.12 -11.26 4.60
N ASP A 19 -14.68 -11.15 3.39
CA ASP A 19 -15.17 -9.89 2.81
C ASP A 19 -14.10 -8.78 2.67
N THR A 20 -12.82 -9.16 2.63
CA THR A 20 -11.71 -8.25 2.36
C THR A 20 -11.00 -8.61 1.05
N ALA A 21 -10.48 -7.59 0.37
CA ALA A 21 -9.62 -7.76 -0.79
C ALA A 21 -8.32 -6.99 -0.54
N ARG A 22 -7.21 -7.57 -0.98
CA ARG A 22 -5.92 -6.91 -0.95
C ARG A 22 -5.53 -6.48 -2.36
N THR A 23 -5.26 -5.20 -2.53
CA THR A 23 -4.62 -4.65 -3.72
C THR A 23 -3.14 -4.44 -3.42
N GLY A 24 -2.27 -4.76 -4.37
CA GLY A 24 -0.82 -4.61 -4.21
C GLY A 24 -0.15 -4.29 -5.54
N PRO A 25 0.87 -3.42 -5.57
CA PRO A 25 1.64 -3.15 -6.78
C PRO A 25 2.69 -4.23 -7.05
N GLY A 26 3.19 -4.28 -8.28
CA GLY A 26 4.35 -5.09 -8.66
C GLY A 26 4.11 -6.59 -8.58
N THR A 27 5.14 -7.37 -8.23
CA THR A 27 5.15 -8.84 -8.25
C THR A 27 4.56 -9.50 -6.99
N ALA A 28 4.02 -8.72 -6.06
CA ALA A 28 3.54 -9.25 -4.77
C ALA A 28 2.31 -10.16 -4.90
N PRO A 29 1.31 -9.85 -5.76
CA PRO A 29 0.23 -10.79 -6.08
C PRO A 29 0.75 -12.09 -6.71
N GLU A 30 1.74 -12.00 -7.60
CA GLU A 30 2.36 -13.14 -8.27
C GLU A 30 3.16 -14.01 -7.30
N ALA A 31 3.94 -13.41 -6.40
CA ALA A 31 4.67 -14.14 -5.36
C ALA A 31 3.71 -14.84 -4.39
N ALA A 32 2.61 -14.18 -4.01
CA ALA A 32 1.55 -14.80 -3.21
C ALA A 32 0.86 -15.96 -3.97
N ALA A 33 0.67 -15.83 -5.28
CA ALA A 33 0.10 -16.90 -6.11
C ALA A 33 1.07 -18.09 -6.30
N ASP A 34 2.38 -17.83 -6.38
CA ASP A 34 3.41 -18.85 -6.59
C ASP A 34 3.70 -19.66 -5.32
N HIS A 35 3.91 -18.98 -4.19
CA HIS A 35 4.33 -19.62 -2.94
C HIS A 35 3.81 -18.91 -1.67
N GLY A 36 2.69 -18.20 -1.79
CA GLY A 36 1.97 -17.66 -0.64
C GLY A 36 1.39 -18.77 0.24
N GLU A 37 1.20 -18.47 1.51
CA GLU A 37 0.64 -19.40 2.50
C GLU A 37 -0.56 -18.72 3.16
N VAL A 38 -1.74 -19.37 3.08
CA VAL A 38 -2.96 -18.89 3.73
C VAL A 38 -3.29 -19.81 4.89
N THR A 39 -3.14 -19.31 6.11
CA THR A 39 -3.30 -20.09 7.35
C THR A 39 -4.67 -19.94 8.01
N GLY A 40 -5.62 -19.23 7.38
CA GLY A 40 -6.98 -18.98 7.88
C GLY A 40 -7.31 -17.49 7.98
N ASP A 41 -8.31 -17.15 8.80
CA ASP A 41 -8.61 -15.76 9.14
C ASP A 41 -7.55 -15.24 10.13
N THR A 42 -6.61 -14.44 9.64
CA THR A 42 -5.52 -13.87 10.43
C THR A 42 -5.84 -12.49 10.99
N ALA A 43 -6.96 -11.89 10.58
CA ALA A 43 -7.46 -10.65 11.15
C ALA A 43 -8.32 -10.88 12.41
N ALA A 44 -9.05 -12.00 12.48
CA ALA A 44 -9.86 -12.35 13.64
C ALA A 44 -9.01 -12.51 14.91
N GLY A 45 -9.36 -11.75 15.95
CA GLY A 45 -8.65 -11.74 17.23
C GLY A 45 -7.36 -10.93 17.25
N GLY A 46 -6.84 -10.54 16.08
CA GLY A 46 -5.52 -9.92 15.91
C GLY A 46 -4.38 -10.80 16.44
N PRO A 47 -3.10 -10.53 16.07
CA PRO A 47 -2.01 -11.13 16.81
C PRO A 47 -2.11 -10.67 18.28
N PRO A 48 -1.96 -11.58 19.27
CA PRO A 48 -1.94 -11.19 20.67
C PRO A 48 -0.85 -10.12 20.89
N GLY A 49 -1.28 -8.89 21.16
CA GLY A 49 -0.38 -7.75 21.33
C GLY A 49 -0.36 -6.71 20.20
N ALA A 50 -1.23 -6.76 19.18
CA ALA A 50 -1.31 -5.70 18.16
C ALA A 50 -1.45 -4.29 18.76
N ALA A 51 -2.39 -4.12 19.70
CA ALA A 51 -2.54 -2.88 20.45
C ALA A 51 -1.32 -2.61 21.37
N GLY A 52 -0.70 -3.66 21.91
CA GLY A 52 0.52 -3.56 22.71
C GLY A 52 1.74 -3.09 21.91
N GLY A 53 1.81 -3.39 20.61
CA GLY A 53 2.87 -2.93 19.71
C GLY A 53 2.84 -1.42 19.50
N LEU A 54 1.64 -0.85 19.28
CA LEU A 54 1.46 0.60 19.17
C LEU A 54 1.79 1.32 20.49
N VAL A 55 1.47 0.74 21.64
CA VAL A 55 1.87 1.28 22.95
C VAL A 55 3.38 1.14 23.18
N ALA A 56 4.00 0.05 22.72
CA ALA A 56 5.43 -0.18 22.89
C ALA A 56 6.29 0.81 22.09
N VAL A 57 5.82 1.28 20.92
CA VAL A 57 6.54 2.32 20.16
C VAL A 57 6.46 3.69 20.83
N GLU A 58 5.49 3.94 21.71
CA GLU A 58 5.44 5.18 22.51
C GLU A 58 6.52 5.25 23.59
N ALA A 59 7.00 4.10 24.09
CA ALA A 59 8.00 4.03 25.15
C ALA A 59 9.34 4.77 24.84
N PRO A 60 9.92 4.67 23.63
CA PRO A 60 11.07 5.50 23.23
C PRO A 60 10.73 6.95 22.88
N GLY A 61 9.47 7.39 23.04
CA GLY A 61 9.02 8.75 22.72
C GLY A 61 8.55 8.96 21.28
N LEU A 62 8.23 7.89 20.54
CA LEU A 62 7.61 8.01 19.21
C LEU A 62 6.11 8.23 19.38
N SER A 63 5.53 9.12 18.56
CA SER A 63 4.08 9.34 18.53
C SER A 63 3.49 8.65 17.30
N PRO A 64 2.69 7.57 17.46
CA PRO A 64 1.97 6.96 16.34
C PRO A 64 1.08 7.96 15.61
N ASN A 65 0.45 8.89 16.34
CA ASN A 65 -0.39 9.92 15.76
C ASN A 65 0.40 10.89 14.89
N GLU A 66 1.59 11.32 15.35
CA GLU A 66 2.46 12.18 14.56
C GLU A 66 2.95 11.47 13.29
N ALA A 67 3.28 10.19 13.39
CA ALA A 67 3.66 9.39 12.24
C ALA A 67 2.51 9.26 11.23
N VAL A 68 1.27 9.03 11.69
CA VAL A 68 0.09 8.97 10.81
C VAL A 68 -0.15 10.31 10.13
N THR A 69 -0.19 11.42 10.89
CA THR A 69 -0.39 12.76 10.31
C THR A 69 0.67 13.08 9.26
N ARG A 70 1.94 12.77 9.55
CA ARG A 70 3.02 12.98 8.60
C ARG A 70 2.85 12.16 7.32
N LEU A 71 2.48 10.88 7.43
CA LEU A 71 2.26 10.02 6.27
C LEU A 71 1.10 10.53 5.42
N GLU A 72 -0.01 10.97 6.04
CA GLU A 72 -1.15 11.55 5.34
C GLU A 72 -0.76 12.83 4.57
N ASP A 73 -0.01 13.73 5.22
CA ASP A 73 0.47 14.97 4.60
C ASP A 73 1.41 14.69 3.41
N GLU A 74 2.35 13.76 3.57
CA GLU A 74 3.29 13.36 2.52
C GLU A 74 2.58 12.68 1.34
N ASP A 75 1.66 11.75 1.60
CA ASP A 75 0.95 10.99 0.56
C ASP A 75 0.00 11.90 -0.26
N VAL A 76 -0.69 12.86 0.38
CA VAL A 76 -1.54 13.83 -0.33
C VAL A 76 -0.69 14.73 -1.25
N ALA A 77 0.46 15.19 -0.77
CA ALA A 77 1.36 16.01 -1.57
C ALA A 77 1.95 15.23 -2.76
N GLU A 78 2.31 13.95 -2.57
CA GLU A 78 2.79 13.09 -3.65
C GLU A 78 1.69 12.82 -4.69
N PHE A 79 0.46 12.59 -4.24
CA PHE A 79 -0.68 12.42 -5.15
C PHE A 79 -0.96 13.68 -5.97
N GLU A 80 -0.92 14.86 -5.35
CA GLU A 80 -1.08 16.15 -6.06
C GLU A 80 0.01 16.33 -7.12
N ALA A 81 1.27 16.06 -6.78
CA ALA A 81 2.39 16.15 -7.71
C ALA A 81 2.21 15.20 -8.91
N ALA A 82 1.87 13.94 -8.67
CA ALA A 82 1.60 12.96 -9.73
C ALA A 82 0.42 13.39 -10.64
N TRP A 83 -0.59 14.04 -10.08
CA TRP A 83 -1.72 14.57 -10.84
C TRP A 83 -1.31 15.74 -11.74
N GLN A 84 -0.47 16.66 -11.24
CA GLN A 84 0.06 17.75 -12.06
C GLN A 84 0.94 17.23 -13.20
N ASP A 85 1.81 16.25 -12.92
CA ASP A 85 2.63 15.60 -13.94
C ASP A 85 1.76 14.96 -15.04
N LEU A 86 0.64 14.34 -14.68
CA LEU A 86 -0.34 13.81 -15.64
C LEU A 86 -0.97 14.91 -16.50
N LEU A 87 -1.42 16.02 -15.91
CA LEU A 87 -2.01 17.15 -16.63
C LEU A 87 -1.00 17.78 -17.60
N ASP A 88 0.24 17.94 -17.16
CA ASP A 88 1.34 18.42 -17.98
C ASP A 88 1.60 17.50 -19.17
N ALA A 89 1.62 16.19 -18.94
CA ALA A 89 1.81 15.19 -20.00
C ALA A 89 0.68 15.25 -21.03
N VAL A 90 -0.58 15.34 -20.59
CA VAL A 90 -1.75 15.46 -21.49
C VAL A 90 -1.72 16.78 -22.25
N THR A 91 -1.35 17.89 -21.61
CA THR A 91 -1.29 19.22 -22.24
C THR A 91 -0.17 19.32 -23.27
N LYS A 92 0.99 18.70 -22.99
CA LYS A 92 2.15 18.68 -23.90
C LYS A 92 1.98 17.67 -25.03
N SER A 93 1.13 16.66 -24.85
CA SER A 93 0.77 15.72 -25.90
C SER A 93 -0.11 16.44 -26.94
N PRO A 94 0.35 16.67 -28.18
CA PRO A 94 -0.58 17.05 -29.24
C PRO A 94 -1.60 15.91 -29.32
N MET A 95 -2.89 16.21 -29.40
CA MET A 95 -3.91 15.19 -29.65
C MET A 95 -3.65 14.50 -31.00
N SER A 96 -2.75 13.52 -31.00
CA SER A 96 -2.50 12.58 -32.09
C SER A 96 -3.43 11.41 -31.84
N LYS A 97 -4.70 11.61 -32.17
CA LYS A 97 -5.32 11.04 -33.35
C LYS A 97 -6.77 11.52 -33.39
N GLY A 98 -7.15 12.05 -34.56
CA GLY A 98 -8.55 12.17 -34.91
C GLY A 98 -9.22 10.82 -34.71
N VAL A 99 -10.44 10.86 -34.17
CA VAL A 99 -11.44 9.86 -34.53
C VAL A 99 -11.57 9.98 -36.04
N ASP A 100 -10.95 9.05 -36.77
CA ASP A 100 -11.31 8.81 -38.16
C ASP A 100 -12.79 8.44 -38.12
N ALA A 101 -13.60 9.40 -38.55
CA ALA A 101 -14.98 9.20 -38.92
C ALA A 101 -14.97 8.31 -40.17
N GLU A 102 -15.44 7.07 -40.02
CA GLU A 102 -16.07 6.31 -41.08
C GLU A 102 -17.41 5.77 -40.57
#